data_AF-A0A8T7BQW3-F1
#
_entry.id   AF-A0A8T7BQW3-F1
#
_cell.length_a   1.000
_cell.length_b   1.000
_cell.length_c   1.000
_cell.angle_alpha   90.00
_cell.angle_beta   90.00
_cell.angle_gamma   90.00
#
_symmetry.space_group_name_H-M   'P 1'
#
loop_
_entity.id
_entity.type
_entity.pdbx_description
1 polymer ?
#
loop_
_entity_poly.entity_id
_entity_poly.type
_entity_poly.pdbx_seq_one_letter_code
_entity_poly.pdbx_strand_id
1 'polypeptide(L)'
;MTDSISNTILDGIKSPDDLRRLDESELEPLAKECREFLLHWASNNSGHFAASLGAVELTIALHYIYNTPYDRLVWDVGHQAYVHKVLTGRKDQLHTIRKKDGLTPFPKREESEYDTFGVGHSSTSISAALGMAIANKNNGDDRKVVAVIGDGGMTAGMAFEALNHAGDLRTNLLVILNDNNMSISPNVGALSNRVAQILSGKLYTYVREKGKKVLSNMPPVWEIAKRAEEHIKGLIVPGTLFEEFGFNYIGPIDGHHMPTLIETIRNIHELDGPQFLHVITRKGKGYAPAEADPVKYHAVSKPFDPKQGMLPSKKKSKLTYSNIFGEWICDMARLDPRLVAITPAMREGSDLIRFEKEFPDRYFDVAIAEQHSITLAAGMACEGLKPVVAIYSTFLQRGYDQLINDVINQKLP
;
A
#
# COMPACT_ATOMS: atom_id res chain seq x y z
N MET A 1 22.14 -8.03 -34.27
CA MET A 1 21.32 -9.19 -34.68
C MET A 1 20.23 -9.32 -33.64
N THR A 2 19.09 -8.68 -33.88
CA THR A 2 17.94 -8.62 -32.98
C THR A 2 16.78 -9.33 -33.68
N ASP A 3 16.90 -10.65 -33.79
CA ASP A 3 15.80 -11.52 -34.24
C ASP A 3 15.21 -12.24 -33.04
N SER A 4 14.10 -11.69 -32.54
CA SER A 4 12.95 -12.47 -32.08
C SER A 4 11.74 -11.52 -31.98
N ILE A 5 11.02 -11.33 -33.09
CA ILE A 5 9.63 -10.89 -33.01
C ILE A 5 8.84 -12.07 -32.45
N SER A 6 8.83 -12.24 -31.13
CA SER A 6 7.67 -12.87 -30.49
C SER A 6 6.67 -11.74 -30.28
N ASN A 7 5.61 -11.68 -31.09
CA ASN A 7 4.47 -10.82 -30.78
C ASN A 7 3.88 -11.31 -29.47
N THR A 8 4.22 -10.64 -28.37
CA THR A 8 3.69 -10.95 -27.04
C THR A 8 2.24 -10.48 -26.95
N ILE A 9 1.45 -11.03 -26.02
CA ILE A 9 0.08 -10.54 -25.76
C ILE A 9 0.13 -9.05 -25.43
N LEU A 10 1.10 -8.65 -24.60
CA LEU A 10 1.36 -7.28 -24.19
C LEU A 10 1.74 -6.34 -25.35
N ASP A 11 2.25 -6.84 -26.49
CA ASP A 11 2.49 -6.02 -27.67
C ASP A 11 1.19 -5.62 -28.39
N GLY A 12 0.18 -6.48 -28.31
CA GLY A 12 -1.16 -6.27 -28.86
C GLY A 12 -2.03 -5.30 -28.06
N ILE A 13 -1.73 -5.09 -26.77
CA ILE A 13 -2.52 -4.20 -25.90
C ILE A 13 -2.05 -2.75 -26.05
N LYS A 14 -2.86 -1.89 -26.68
CA LYS A 14 -2.63 -0.43 -26.74
C LYS A 14 -3.58 0.34 -25.84
N SER A 15 -4.69 -0.27 -25.45
CA SER A 15 -5.71 0.31 -24.57
C SER A 15 -6.41 -0.78 -23.74
N PRO A 16 -7.18 -0.41 -22.70
CA PRO A 16 -8.04 -1.35 -21.98
C PRO A 16 -9.09 -2.04 -22.86
N ASP A 17 -9.47 -1.47 -24.02
CA ASP A 17 -10.37 -2.13 -24.97
C ASP A 17 -9.72 -3.38 -25.59
N ASP A 18 -8.42 -3.33 -25.88
CA ASP A 18 -7.69 -4.48 -26.41
C ASP A 18 -7.56 -5.57 -25.34
N LEU A 19 -7.33 -5.17 -24.08
CA LEU A 19 -7.29 -6.08 -22.94
C LEU A 19 -8.62 -6.83 -22.76
N ARG A 20 -9.76 -6.14 -22.88
CA ARG A 20 -11.10 -6.74 -22.73
C ARG A 20 -11.49 -7.71 -23.85
N ARG A 21 -10.74 -7.75 -24.95
CA ARG A 21 -10.94 -8.70 -26.06
C ARG A 21 -10.23 -10.04 -25.84
N LEU A 22 -9.33 -10.11 -24.86
CA LEU A 22 -8.63 -11.34 -24.54
C LEU A 22 -9.57 -12.35 -23.89
N ASP A 23 -9.32 -13.62 -24.16
CA ASP A 23 -9.94 -14.70 -23.40
C ASP A 23 -9.40 -14.68 -21.97
N GLU A 24 -10.23 -15.02 -20.97
CA GLU A 24 -9.79 -15.01 -19.57
C GLU A 24 -8.55 -15.90 -19.32
N SER A 25 -8.38 -16.97 -20.10
CA SER A 25 -7.20 -17.84 -20.05
C SER A 25 -5.89 -17.16 -20.46
N GLU A 26 -5.96 -16.03 -21.16
CA GLU A 26 -4.79 -15.24 -21.59
C GLU A 26 -4.34 -14.23 -20.53
N LEU A 27 -5.16 -13.97 -19.49
CA LEU A 27 -4.86 -12.97 -18.47
C LEU A 27 -3.69 -13.37 -17.56
N GLU A 28 -3.54 -14.65 -17.24
CA GLU A 28 -2.38 -15.16 -16.48
C GLU A 28 -1.08 -15.08 -17.31
N PRO A 29 -1.03 -15.53 -18.57
CA PRO A 29 0.09 -15.25 -19.48
C PRO A 29 0.43 -13.76 -19.58
N LEU A 30 -0.57 -12.89 -19.74
CA LEU A 30 -0.36 -11.45 -19.79
C LEU A 30 0.27 -10.90 -18.50
N ALA A 31 -0.16 -11.37 -17.33
CA ALA A 31 0.43 -10.98 -16.05
C ALA A 31 1.92 -11.35 -15.97
N LYS A 32 2.30 -12.50 -16.54
CA LYS A 32 3.71 -12.90 -16.64
C LYS A 32 4.50 -11.97 -17.57
N GLU A 33 3.98 -11.67 -18.76
CA GLU A 33 4.63 -10.75 -19.71
C GLU A 33 4.78 -9.34 -19.14
N CYS A 34 3.77 -8.83 -18.44
CA CYS A 34 3.84 -7.53 -17.76
C CYS A 34 4.99 -7.48 -16.72
N ARG A 35 5.18 -8.55 -15.95
CA ARG A 35 6.29 -8.64 -14.99
C ARG A 35 7.65 -8.68 -15.68
N GLU A 36 7.78 -9.49 -16.71
CA GLU A 36 9.03 -9.61 -17.48
C GLU A 36 9.41 -8.27 -18.10
N PHE A 37 8.44 -7.57 -18.70
CA PHE A 37 8.61 -6.21 -19.21
C PHE A 37 9.06 -5.24 -18.12
N LEU A 38 8.36 -5.21 -16.96
CA LEU A 38 8.72 -4.32 -15.85
C LEU A 38 10.10 -4.61 -15.28
N LEU A 39 10.50 -5.88 -15.16
CA LEU A 39 11.82 -6.27 -14.69
C LEU A 39 12.92 -5.86 -15.66
N HIS A 40 12.69 -6.09 -16.96
CA HIS A 40 13.63 -5.65 -17.99
C HIS A 40 13.76 -4.11 -17.98
N TRP A 41 12.64 -3.40 -17.86
CA TRP A 41 12.64 -1.94 -17.75
C TRP A 41 13.36 -1.45 -16.49
N ALA A 42 13.07 -2.02 -15.33
CA ALA A 42 13.64 -1.62 -14.04
C ALA A 42 15.15 -1.91 -13.94
N SER A 43 15.65 -2.89 -14.68
CA SER A 43 17.09 -3.18 -14.73
C SER A 43 17.92 -2.03 -15.29
N ASN A 44 17.31 -1.17 -16.12
CA ASN A 44 17.97 -0.05 -16.80
C ASN A 44 17.50 1.33 -16.32
N ASN A 45 16.45 1.40 -15.49
CA ASN A 45 15.80 2.66 -15.12
C ASN A 45 15.54 2.74 -13.61
N SER A 46 15.52 3.95 -13.06
CA SER A 46 15.18 4.16 -11.66
C SER A 46 13.67 4.32 -11.44
N GLY A 47 13.10 3.70 -10.40
CA GLY A 47 11.68 3.83 -10.11
C GLY A 47 11.15 2.89 -9.02
N HIS A 48 9.87 3.03 -8.71
CA HIS A 48 9.15 2.20 -7.74
C HIS A 48 8.61 0.93 -8.40
N PHE A 49 9.48 -0.05 -8.65
CA PHE A 49 9.06 -1.24 -9.40
C PHE A 49 8.50 -2.35 -8.51
N ALA A 50 8.97 -2.51 -7.27
CA ALA A 50 8.54 -3.62 -6.41
C ALA A 50 7.05 -3.57 -6.04
N ALA A 51 6.51 -2.37 -5.78
CA ALA A 51 5.08 -2.18 -5.54
C ALA A 51 4.26 -2.49 -6.81
N SER A 52 4.73 -2.02 -7.97
CA SER A 52 4.08 -2.29 -9.26
C SER A 52 4.07 -3.78 -9.64
N LEU A 53 5.12 -4.54 -9.31
CA LEU A 53 5.16 -5.99 -9.51
C LEU A 53 4.11 -6.75 -8.68
N GLY A 54 3.84 -6.27 -7.47
CA GLY A 54 2.81 -6.84 -6.59
C GLY A 54 1.39 -6.56 -7.06
N ALA A 55 1.17 -5.48 -7.82
CA ALA A 55 -0.15 -5.04 -8.27
C ALA A 55 -0.52 -5.49 -9.69
N VAL A 56 0.29 -6.34 -10.34
CA VAL A 56 0.10 -6.72 -11.76
C VAL A 56 -1.27 -7.34 -12.00
N GLU A 57 -1.63 -8.42 -11.30
CA GLU A 57 -2.91 -9.09 -11.52
C GLU A 57 -4.09 -8.19 -11.18
N LEU A 58 -4.03 -7.48 -10.05
CA LEU A 58 -5.07 -6.55 -9.64
C LEU A 58 -5.30 -5.47 -10.72
N THR A 59 -4.22 -4.93 -11.29
CA THR A 59 -4.32 -3.90 -12.34
C THR A 59 -4.95 -4.45 -13.62
N ILE A 60 -4.57 -5.66 -14.03
CA ILE A 60 -5.17 -6.35 -15.19
C ILE A 60 -6.66 -6.58 -14.93
N ALA A 61 -7.01 -7.17 -13.78
CA ALA A 61 -8.39 -7.46 -13.43
C ALA A 61 -9.27 -6.21 -13.39
N LEU A 62 -8.75 -5.10 -12.85
CA LEU A 62 -9.48 -3.83 -12.84
C LEU A 62 -9.75 -3.29 -14.24
N HIS A 63 -8.75 -3.25 -15.13
CA HIS A 63 -8.97 -2.78 -16.50
C HIS A 63 -9.77 -3.76 -17.37
N TYR A 64 -9.76 -5.05 -17.04
CA TYR A 64 -10.56 -6.06 -17.70
C TYR A 64 -12.05 -5.96 -17.32
N ILE A 65 -12.37 -5.72 -16.05
CA ILE A 65 -13.76 -5.63 -15.58
C ILE A 65 -14.36 -4.23 -15.75
N TYR A 66 -13.63 -3.18 -15.38
CA TYR A 66 -14.14 -1.81 -15.43
C TYR A 66 -13.93 -1.16 -16.79
N ASN A 67 -14.93 -0.40 -17.25
CA ASN A 67 -14.89 0.35 -18.49
C ASN A 67 -14.10 1.65 -18.31
N THR A 68 -12.80 1.56 -18.01
CA THR A 68 -11.94 2.76 -17.93
C THR A 68 -11.72 3.35 -19.33
N PRO A 69 -11.72 4.68 -19.51
CA PRO A 69 -11.69 5.71 -18.46
C PRO A 69 -13.07 6.25 -18.05
N TYR A 70 -14.16 5.69 -18.58
CA TYR A 70 -15.50 6.04 -18.13
C TYR A 70 -15.61 5.73 -16.63
N ASP A 71 -15.38 4.47 -16.22
CA ASP A 71 -15.20 4.13 -14.80
C ASP A 71 -13.89 4.71 -14.26
N ARG A 72 -13.92 5.11 -12.98
CA ARG A 72 -12.78 5.81 -12.37
C ARG A 72 -11.97 4.88 -11.48
N LEU A 73 -10.67 4.80 -11.76
CA LEU A 73 -9.70 4.18 -10.86
C LEU A 73 -8.83 5.27 -10.22
N VAL A 74 -8.81 5.29 -8.90
CA VAL A 74 -7.98 6.20 -8.09
C VAL A 74 -6.93 5.39 -7.35
N TRP A 75 -5.66 5.55 -7.74
CA TRP A 75 -4.53 4.83 -7.15
C TRP A 75 -3.92 5.64 -6.00
N ASP A 76 -3.96 5.15 -4.77
CA ASP A 76 -3.32 5.84 -3.64
C ASP A 76 -1.80 5.88 -3.79
N VAL A 77 -1.16 7.04 -3.57
CA VAL A 77 0.26 7.35 -3.89
C VAL A 77 0.61 7.25 -5.38
N GLY A 78 0.20 6.17 -6.06
CA GLY A 78 0.42 5.94 -7.48
C GLY A 78 1.66 5.13 -7.84
N HIS A 79 2.52 4.82 -6.86
CA HIS A 79 3.79 4.11 -7.07
C HIS A 79 3.64 2.64 -7.53
N GLN A 80 2.45 2.06 -7.34
CA GLN A 80 2.04 0.74 -7.81
C GLN A 80 1.41 0.73 -9.21
N ALA A 81 1.28 1.90 -9.85
CA ALA A 81 0.49 2.07 -11.07
C ALA A 81 1.32 1.99 -12.37
N TYR A 82 2.50 1.35 -12.39
CA TYR A 82 3.28 1.27 -13.64
C TYR A 82 2.61 0.36 -14.66
N VAL A 83 2.02 -0.77 -14.23
CA VAL A 83 1.23 -1.63 -15.11
C VAL A 83 0.00 -0.89 -15.63
N HIS A 84 -0.60 -0.03 -14.82
CA HIS A 84 -1.72 0.82 -15.24
C HIS A 84 -1.29 1.73 -16.39
N LYS A 85 -0.13 2.41 -16.28
CA LYS A 85 0.42 3.21 -17.40
C LYS A 85 0.70 2.35 -18.65
N VAL A 86 1.25 1.15 -18.47
CA VAL A 86 1.55 0.21 -19.56
C VAL A 86 0.28 -0.20 -20.32
N LEU A 87 -0.78 -0.61 -19.62
CA LEU A 87 -2.04 -1.08 -20.21
C LEU A 87 -2.93 0.06 -20.76
N THR A 88 -2.54 1.31 -20.53
CA THR A 88 -3.28 2.51 -20.96
C THR A 88 -2.48 3.33 -21.98
N GLY A 89 -1.81 2.64 -22.90
CA GLY A 89 -1.17 3.24 -24.07
C GLY A 89 0.20 3.88 -23.84
N ARG A 90 0.77 3.79 -22.63
CA ARG A 90 2.05 4.44 -22.29
C ARG A 90 3.23 3.47 -22.18
N LYS A 91 3.09 2.22 -22.63
CA LYS A 91 4.16 1.20 -22.60
C LYS A 91 5.47 1.70 -23.21
N ASP A 92 5.42 2.23 -24.43
CA ASP A 92 6.60 2.65 -25.18
C ASP A 92 7.27 3.89 -24.59
N GLN A 93 6.54 4.67 -23.78
CA GLN A 93 7.03 5.88 -23.12
C GLN A 93 7.58 5.62 -21.71
N LEU A 94 7.43 4.40 -21.16
CA LEU A 94 7.79 4.11 -19.77
C LEU A 94 9.28 4.37 -19.47
N HIS A 95 10.16 4.21 -20.46
CA HIS A 95 11.58 4.54 -20.35
C HIS A 95 11.87 6.03 -20.09
N THR A 96 10.88 6.91 -20.23
CA THR A 96 10.99 8.36 -19.96
C THR A 96 10.60 8.74 -18.53
N ILE A 97 10.08 7.79 -17.73
CA ILE A 97 9.53 8.12 -16.41
C ILE A 97 10.58 8.78 -15.50
N ARG A 98 10.17 9.80 -14.75
CA ARG A 98 11.03 10.63 -13.87
C ARG A 98 12.11 11.43 -14.61
N LYS A 99 12.11 11.46 -15.94
CA LYS A 99 12.97 12.36 -16.72
C LYS A 99 12.21 13.66 -16.97
N LYS A 100 12.96 14.74 -17.14
CA LYS A 100 12.40 16.03 -17.56
C LYS A 100 11.61 15.82 -18.86
N ASP A 101 10.41 16.39 -18.91
CA ASP A 101 9.49 16.30 -20.06
C ASP A 101 9.01 14.87 -20.42
N GLY A 102 9.28 13.89 -19.55
CA GLY A 102 8.81 12.51 -19.68
C GLY A 102 7.63 12.19 -18.76
N LEU A 103 7.29 10.90 -18.66
CA LEU A 103 6.21 10.44 -17.79
C LEU A 103 6.49 10.75 -16.31
N THR A 104 5.43 11.11 -15.59
CA THR A 104 5.48 11.25 -14.14
C THR A 104 5.48 9.88 -13.46
N PRO A 105 6.15 9.73 -12.30
CA PRO A 105 6.20 8.46 -11.56
C PRO A 105 4.86 8.04 -10.95
N PHE A 106 3.85 8.91 -10.96
CA PHE A 106 2.56 8.69 -10.33
C PHE A 106 1.45 9.05 -11.34
N PRO A 107 0.20 8.62 -11.16
CA PRO A 107 -0.91 9.12 -11.97
C PRO A 107 -1.02 10.64 -11.90
N LYS A 108 -1.16 11.27 -13.06
CA LYS A 108 -1.33 12.71 -13.24
C LYS A 108 -2.42 12.97 -14.28
N ARG A 109 -3.44 13.74 -13.91
CA ARG A 109 -4.63 13.97 -14.74
C ARG A 109 -4.32 14.54 -16.12
N GLU A 110 -3.34 15.44 -16.22
CA GLU A 110 -2.95 16.03 -17.51
C GLU A 110 -2.10 15.08 -18.37
N GLU A 111 -1.59 13.98 -17.80
CA GLU A 111 -0.79 13.00 -18.53
C GLU A 111 -1.65 11.97 -19.28
N SER A 112 -2.82 11.61 -18.73
CA SER A 112 -3.69 10.59 -19.34
C SER A 112 -5.13 10.69 -18.80
N GLU A 113 -6.12 10.44 -19.65
CA GLU A 113 -7.52 10.32 -19.24
C GLU A 113 -7.79 9.16 -18.26
N TYR A 114 -6.90 8.16 -18.24
CA TYR A 114 -6.94 7.03 -17.32
C TYR A 114 -6.40 7.38 -15.92
N ASP A 115 -5.64 8.46 -15.79
CA ASP A 115 -5.12 8.97 -14.51
C ASP A 115 -6.16 9.88 -13.86
N THR A 116 -7.25 9.29 -13.36
CA THR A 116 -8.48 10.04 -13.03
C THR A 116 -8.31 11.03 -11.86
N PHE A 117 -7.33 10.81 -11.00
CA PHE A 117 -6.94 11.72 -9.92
C PHE A 117 -5.40 11.82 -9.83
N GLY A 118 -4.90 13.02 -9.52
CA GLY A 118 -3.47 13.26 -9.34
C GLY A 118 -3.03 12.88 -7.93
N VAL A 119 -1.94 12.13 -7.81
CA VAL A 119 -1.49 11.57 -6.52
C VAL A 119 0.01 11.70 -6.31
N GLY A 120 0.42 11.51 -5.06
CA GLY A 120 1.82 11.48 -4.64
C GLY A 120 1.93 11.35 -3.12
N HIS A 121 1.15 12.14 -2.38
CA HIS A 121 0.88 11.87 -0.96
C HIS A 121 -0.06 10.67 -0.83
N SER A 122 0.04 9.94 0.29
CA SER A 122 -0.81 8.78 0.56
C SER A 122 -2.16 9.17 1.17
N SER A 123 -3.05 8.20 1.25
CA SER A 123 -4.32 8.21 1.96
C SER A 123 -5.34 9.21 1.43
N THR A 124 -5.22 9.57 0.16
CA THR A 124 -6.12 10.51 -0.52
C THR A 124 -7.16 9.80 -1.38
N SER A 125 -6.91 8.54 -1.75
CA SER A 125 -7.69 7.84 -2.77
C SER A 125 -9.15 7.66 -2.40
N ILE A 126 -9.44 7.28 -1.14
CA ILE A 126 -10.81 7.04 -0.66
C ILE A 126 -11.60 8.35 -0.67
N SER A 127 -11.05 9.45 -0.15
CA SER A 127 -11.70 10.77 -0.17
C SER A 127 -11.96 11.26 -1.60
N ALA A 128 -10.96 11.12 -2.47
CA ALA A 128 -11.09 11.54 -3.87
C ALA A 128 -12.15 10.71 -4.62
N ALA A 129 -12.12 9.38 -4.44
CA ALA A 129 -13.09 8.46 -5.03
C ALA A 129 -14.50 8.71 -4.49
N LEU A 130 -14.66 8.92 -3.18
CA LEU A 130 -15.94 9.28 -2.59
C LEU A 130 -16.50 10.58 -3.20
N GLY A 131 -15.67 11.62 -3.34
CA GLY A 131 -16.06 12.87 -4.00
C GLY A 131 -16.53 12.66 -5.45
N MET A 132 -15.83 11.82 -6.21
CA MET A 132 -16.24 11.45 -7.57
C MET A 132 -17.57 10.70 -7.58
N ALA A 133 -17.77 9.77 -6.65
CA ALA A 133 -19.01 8.98 -6.57
C ALA A 133 -20.22 9.83 -6.15
N ILE A 134 -20.04 10.78 -5.23
CA ILE A 134 -21.06 11.79 -4.88
C ILE A 134 -21.41 12.63 -6.12
N ALA A 135 -20.41 13.08 -6.89
CA ALA A 135 -20.64 13.85 -8.09
C ALA A 135 -21.41 13.05 -9.16
N ASN A 136 -21.07 11.77 -9.36
CA ASN A 136 -21.79 10.88 -10.28
C ASN A 136 -23.26 10.75 -9.86
N LYS A 137 -23.53 10.49 -8.57
CA LYS A 137 -24.90 10.40 -8.02
C LYS A 137 -25.71 11.67 -8.28
N ASN A 138 -25.12 12.84 -8.06
CA ASN A 138 -25.79 14.13 -8.28
C ASN A 138 -26.09 14.41 -9.76
N ASN A 139 -25.27 13.87 -10.67
CA ASN A 139 -25.44 14.03 -12.12
C ASN A 139 -26.33 12.94 -12.74
N GLY A 140 -26.76 11.94 -11.96
CA GLY A 140 -27.46 10.76 -12.49
C GLY A 140 -26.58 9.86 -13.36
N ASP A 141 -25.26 9.89 -13.14
CA ASP A 141 -24.27 9.04 -13.83
C ASP A 141 -24.11 7.73 -13.05
N ASP A 142 -24.24 6.59 -13.72
CA ASP A 142 -24.11 5.23 -13.16
C ASP A 142 -22.67 4.71 -13.12
N ARG A 143 -21.72 5.55 -13.54
CA ARG A 143 -20.28 5.31 -13.49
C ARG A 143 -19.79 4.77 -12.15
N LYS A 144 -18.99 3.70 -12.21
CA LYS A 144 -18.35 3.08 -11.05
C LYS A 144 -17.06 3.82 -10.68
N VAL A 145 -16.76 3.84 -9.39
CA VAL A 145 -15.54 4.46 -8.84
C VAL A 145 -14.85 3.50 -7.89
N VAL A 146 -13.54 3.30 -8.11
CA VAL A 146 -12.70 2.39 -7.34
C VAL A 146 -11.52 3.16 -6.75
N ALA A 147 -11.33 3.07 -5.43
CA ALA A 147 -10.12 3.51 -4.73
C ALA A 147 -9.23 2.30 -4.46
N VAL A 148 -7.99 2.30 -4.97
CA VAL A 148 -6.99 1.27 -4.65
C VAL A 148 -6.01 1.84 -3.65
N ILE A 149 -6.00 1.33 -2.44
CA ILE A 149 -5.17 1.81 -1.32
C ILE A 149 -4.30 0.68 -0.76
N GLY A 150 -3.04 0.99 -0.42
CA GLY A 150 -2.17 0.05 0.27
C GLY A 150 -2.47 0.00 1.77
N ASP A 151 -2.09 -1.09 2.42
CA ASP A 151 -2.15 -1.26 3.87
C ASP A 151 -1.42 -0.15 4.65
N GLY A 152 -0.31 0.37 4.11
CA GLY A 152 0.36 1.56 4.65
C GLY A 152 -0.52 2.82 4.61
N GLY A 153 -1.18 3.07 3.48
CA GLY A 153 -2.07 4.24 3.32
C GLY A 153 -3.31 4.17 4.21
N MET A 154 -3.76 2.96 4.58
CA MET A 154 -4.86 2.75 5.51
C MET A 154 -4.54 3.18 6.95
N THR A 155 -3.28 3.45 7.28
CA THR A 155 -2.89 3.89 8.63
C THR A 155 -3.16 5.37 8.91
N ALA A 156 -3.37 6.18 7.87
CA ALA A 156 -3.58 7.61 8.04
C ALA A 156 -5.02 7.97 8.44
N GLY A 157 -5.16 9.03 9.24
CA GLY A 157 -6.47 9.52 9.70
C GLY A 157 -7.44 9.83 8.56
N MET A 158 -6.96 10.46 7.48
CA MET A 158 -7.80 10.82 6.32
C MET A 158 -8.48 9.61 5.67
N ALA A 159 -7.85 8.44 5.66
CA ALA A 159 -8.47 7.23 5.12
C ALA A 159 -9.69 6.82 5.96
N PHE A 160 -9.58 6.89 7.29
CA PHE A 160 -10.68 6.59 8.21
C PHE A 160 -11.80 7.63 8.18
N GLU A 161 -11.45 8.92 8.11
CA GLU A 161 -12.42 10.00 7.92
C GLU A 161 -13.26 9.76 6.66
N ALA A 162 -12.61 9.37 5.56
CA ALA A 162 -13.27 9.07 4.30
C ALA A 162 -14.14 7.80 4.35
N LEU A 163 -13.65 6.72 4.97
CA LEU A 163 -14.43 5.49 5.16
C LEU A 163 -15.69 5.78 5.98
N ASN A 164 -15.54 6.47 7.11
CA ASN A 164 -16.66 6.82 7.97
C ASN A 164 -17.73 7.62 7.22
N HIS A 165 -17.31 8.59 6.41
CA HIS A 165 -18.23 9.39 5.61
C HIS A 165 -18.88 8.59 4.45
N ALA A 166 -18.12 7.73 3.79
CA ALA A 166 -18.64 6.88 2.71
C ALA A 166 -19.74 5.93 3.21
N GLY A 167 -19.55 5.36 4.39
CA GLY A 167 -20.52 4.53 5.09
C GLY A 167 -21.86 5.21 5.33
N ASP A 168 -21.81 6.42 5.91
CA ASP A 168 -23.00 7.21 6.21
C ASP A 168 -23.80 7.55 4.94
N LEU A 169 -23.11 7.92 3.86
CA LEU A 169 -23.76 8.28 2.60
C LEU A 169 -24.30 7.08 1.81
N ARG A 170 -23.86 5.86 2.14
CA ARG A 170 -24.14 4.62 1.40
C ARG A 170 -23.91 4.76 -0.12
N THR A 171 -22.86 5.48 -0.49
CA THR A 171 -22.54 5.77 -1.89
C THR A 171 -21.94 4.55 -2.59
N ASN A 172 -22.25 4.34 -3.87
CA ASN A 172 -21.64 3.30 -4.71
C ASN A 172 -20.14 3.59 -4.90
N LEU A 173 -19.32 2.92 -4.10
CA LEU A 173 -17.87 3.09 -4.03
C LEU A 173 -17.23 1.75 -3.71
N LEU A 174 -16.24 1.32 -4.51
CA LEU A 174 -15.38 0.19 -4.16
C LEU A 174 -14.07 0.70 -3.58
N VAL A 175 -13.75 0.30 -2.36
CA VAL A 175 -12.41 0.44 -1.79
C VAL A 175 -11.70 -0.91 -1.86
N ILE A 176 -10.54 -0.95 -2.52
CA ILE A 176 -9.68 -2.13 -2.58
C ILE A 176 -8.46 -1.89 -1.71
N LEU A 177 -8.34 -2.69 -0.64
CA LEU A 177 -7.14 -2.78 0.17
C LEU A 177 -6.16 -3.76 -0.48
N ASN A 178 -5.06 -3.23 -1.02
CA ASN A 178 -3.92 -4.00 -1.49
C ASN A 178 -2.92 -4.21 -0.34
N ASP A 179 -3.13 -5.26 0.45
CA ASP A 179 -2.32 -5.60 1.60
C ASP A 179 -1.11 -6.45 1.21
N ASN A 180 0.08 -5.94 1.48
CA ASN A 180 1.34 -6.68 1.35
C ASN A 180 2.18 -6.69 2.64
N ASN A 181 1.59 -6.31 3.78
CA ASN A 181 2.21 -6.09 5.10
C ASN A 181 3.37 -5.09 5.11
N MET A 182 3.47 -4.17 4.13
CA MET A 182 4.60 -3.24 4.00
C MET A 182 4.14 -1.82 3.62
N SER A 183 4.73 -0.82 4.26
CA SER A 183 4.86 0.55 3.72
C SER A 183 6.17 0.64 2.93
N ILE A 184 7.07 1.57 3.28
CA ILE A 184 8.48 1.51 2.90
C ILE A 184 9.16 0.43 3.75
N SER A 185 9.10 0.58 5.07
CA SER A 185 9.42 -0.43 6.08
C SER A 185 8.20 -1.32 6.39
N PRO A 186 8.36 -2.40 7.19
CA PRO A 186 7.21 -3.19 7.66
C PRO A 186 6.16 -2.30 8.31
N ASN A 187 4.87 -2.60 8.08
CA ASN A 187 3.80 -1.81 8.64
C ASN A 187 3.74 -1.90 10.16
N VAL A 188 3.54 -0.75 10.81
CA VAL A 188 3.33 -0.63 12.26
C VAL A 188 1.88 -0.26 12.56
N GLY A 189 1.46 -0.44 13.81
CA GLY A 189 0.11 -0.12 14.27
C GLY A 189 -0.81 -1.33 14.50
N ALA A 190 -1.83 -1.13 15.33
CA ALA A 190 -2.75 -2.18 15.75
C ALA A 190 -3.57 -2.75 14.58
N LEU A 191 -3.89 -1.93 13.58
CA LEU A 191 -4.60 -2.37 12.38
C LEU A 191 -3.74 -3.35 11.57
N SER A 192 -2.47 -3.01 11.33
CA SER A 192 -1.48 -3.84 10.65
C SER A 192 -1.32 -5.19 11.36
N ASN A 193 -1.23 -5.17 12.70
CA ASN A 193 -1.17 -6.40 13.51
C ASN A 193 -2.47 -7.22 13.43
N ARG A 194 -3.64 -6.57 13.41
CA ARG A 194 -4.93 -7.25 13.29
C ARG A 194 -5.07 -7.88 11.90
N VAL A 195 -4.68 -7.18 10.84
CA VAL A 195 -4.65 -7.69 9.47
C VAL A 195 -3.67 -8.88 9.34
N ALA A 196 -2.47 -8.77 9.91
CA ALA A 196 -1.53 -9.89 10.00
C ALA A 196 -2.07 -11.09 10.81
N GLN A 197 -2.90 -10.84 11.84
CA GLN A 197 -3.60 -11.91 12.57
C GLN A 197 -4.68 -12.60 11.72
N ILE A 198 -5.37 -11.89 10.82
CA ILE A 198 -6.30 -12.50 9.86
C ILE A 198 -5.55 -13.50 8.98
N LEU A 199 -4.34 -13.15 8.54
CA LEU A 199 -3.46 -14.01 7.74
C LEU A 199 -2.97 -15.24 8.53
N SER A 200 -2.57 -15.05 9.80
CA SER A 200 -2.10 -16.17 10.65
C SER A 200 -3.23 -17.06 11.16
N GLY A 201 -4.48 -16.57 11.20
CA GLY A 201 -5.67 -17.34 11.57
C GLY A 201 -5.94 -18.56 10.67
N LYS A 202 -5.63 -18.46 9.36
CA LYS A 202 -5.68 -19.62 8.45
C LYS A 202 -4.63 -20.68 8.81
N LEU A 203 -3.43 -20.25 9.21
CA LEU A 203 -2.35 -21.12 9.69
C LEU A 203 -2.72 -21.77 11.04
N TYR A 204 -3.33 -20.99 11.95
CA TYR A 204 -3.83 -21.49 13.25
C TYR A 204 -4.92 -22.55 13.06
N THR A 205 -5.81 -22.37 12.09
CA THR A 205 -6.87 -23.34 11.77
C THR A 205 -6.27 -24.65 11.21
N TYR A 206 -5.25 -24.56 10.36
CA TYR A 206 -4.51 -25.73 9.82
C TYR A 206 -3.73 -26.50 10.90
N VAL A 207 -3.06 -25.80 11.82
CA VAL A 207 -2.35 -26.42 12.97
C VAL A 207 -3.34 -27.05 13.96
N ARG A 208 -4.48 -26.40 14.18
CA ARG A 208 -5.56 -26.90 15.04
C ARG A 208 -6.23 -28.16 14.50
N GLU A 209 -6.43 -28.28 13.19
CA GLU A 209 -6.97 -29.52 12.60
C GLU A 209 -6.00 -30.70 12.72
N LYS A 210 -4.68 -30.47 12.65
CA LYS A 210 -3.68 -31.50 12.97
C LYS A 210 -3.59 -31.81 14.47
N GLY A 211 -3.76 -30.81 15.34
CA GLY A 211 -3.79 -30.99 16.80
C GLY A 211 -5.03 -31.72 17.33
N LYS A 212 -6.18 -31.56 16.66
CA LYS A 212 -7.44 -32.29 16.98
C LYS A 212 -7.27 -33.81 16.89
N LYS A 213 -6.38 -34.32 16.04
CA LYS A 213 -6.06 -35.76 15.94
C LYS A 213 -5.22 -36.28 17.11
N VAL A 214 -4.59 -35.41 17.90
CA VAL A 214 -3.70 -35.78 19.00
C VAL A 214 -4.41 -35.69 20.36
N LEU A 215 -5.45 -34.86 20.47
CA LEU A 215 -6.15 -34.55 21.73
C LEU A 215 -7.50 -35.28 21.93
N SER A 216 -7.84 -36.26 21.08
CA SER A 216 -9.14 -36.96 21.11
C SER A 216 -9.36 -37.87 22.33
N ASN A 217 -8.38 -38.02 23.22
CA ASN A 217 -8.38 -39.07 24.25
C ASN A 217 -8.53 -38.56 25.71
N MET A 218 -8.93 -37.31 25.97
CA MET A 218 -9.17 -36.84 27.35
C MET A 218 -10.43 -35.95 27.50
N PRO A 219 -11.52 -36.46 28.10
CA PRO A 219 -12.63 -35.66 28.63
C PRO A 219 -12.34 -35.30 30.11
N PRO A 220 -12.28 -34.02 30.54
CA PRO A 220 -13.31 -32.98 30.37
C PRO A 220 -12.78 -31.60 29.94
N VAL A 221 -11.54 -31.52 29.42
CA VAL A 221 -10.91 -30.27 28.97
C VAL A 221 -11.60 -29.70 27.72
N TRP A 222 -12.28 -30.57 26.97
CA TRP A 222 -12.93 -30.23 25.70
C TRP A 222 -14.10 -29.25 25.84
N GLU A 223 -14.91 -29.36 26.91
CA GLU A 223 -16.05 -28.45 27.12
C GLU A 223 -15.61 -27.05 27.56
N ILE A 224 -14.55 -26.96 28.37
CA ILE A 224 -13.97 -25.68 28.81
C ILE A 224 -13.33 -24.96 27.61
N ALA A 225 -12.61 -25.69 26.77
CA ALA A 225 -12.06 -25.16 25.53
C ALA A 225 -13.16 -24.67 24.57
N LYS A 226 -14.27 -25.42 24.45
CA LYS A 226 -15.40 -25.05 23.57
C LYS A 226 -16.12 -23.79 24.05
N ARG A 227 -16.34 -23.65 25.36
CA ARG A 227 -16.98 -22.45 25.95
C ARG A 227 -16.09 -21.21 25.91
N ALA A 228 -14.78 -21.37 26.08
CA ALA A 228 -13.80 -20.28 25.90
C ALA A 228 -13.70 -19.86 24.42
N GLU A 229 -13.75 -20.82 23.50
CA GLU A 229 -13.76 -20.57 22.05
C GLU A 229 -15.04 -19.85 21.60
N GLU A 230 -16.20 -20.18 22.17
CA GLU A 230 -17.47 -19.51 21.87
C GLU A 230 -17.51 -18.05 22.37
N HIS A 231 -16.88 -17.72 23.50
CA HIS A 231 -16.76 -16.34 23.99
C HIS A 231 -15.75 -15.48 23.21
N ILE A 232 -14.73 -16.10 22.60
CA ILE A 232 -13.76 -15.40 21.74
C ILE A 232 -14.34 -15.15 20.34
N LYS A 233 -15.21 -16.03 19.85
CA LYS A 233 -15.85 -15.90 18.52
C LYS A 233 -16.76 -14.67 18.39
N GLY A 234 -17.32 -14.15 19.48
CA GLY A 234 -18.20 -12.98 19.47
C GLY A 234 -17.47 -11.62 19.37
N LEU A 235 -16.15 -11.58 19.55
CA LEU A 235 -15.36 -10.33 19.61
C LEU A 235 -14.35 -10.15 18.47
N ILE A 236 -14.15 -11.18 17.62
CA ILE A 236 -13.12 -11.16 16.58
C ILE A 236 -13.67 -11.87 15.33
N VAL A 237 -14.55 -11.19 14.60
CA VAL A 237 -14.79 -11.51 13.19
C VAL A 237 -14.00 -10.52 12.34
N PRO A 238 -13.03 -10.99 11.53
CA PRO A 238 -12.14 -10.20 10.66
C PRO A 238 -12.74 -9.14 9.71
N GLY A 239 -14.07 -9.03 9.58
CA GLY A 239 -14.77 -8.02 8.78
C GLY A 239 -15.38 -6.86 9.58
N THR A 240 -15.46 -7.00 10.92
CA THR A 240 -16.26 -6.12 11.78
C THR A 240 -15.90 -4.64 11.70
N LEU A 241 -14.62 -4.26 11.61
CA LEU A 241 -14.27 -2.84 11.58
C LEU A 241 -14.84 -2.11 10.35
N PHE A 242 -14.69 -2.70 9.16
CA PHE A 242 -15.15 -2.07 7.92
C PHE A 242 -16.68 -2.17 7.78
N GLU A 243 -17.26 -3.27 8.28
CA GLU A 243 -18.71 -3.43 8.38
C GLU A 243 -19.35 -2.38 9.31
N GLU A 244 -18.69 -2.03 10.42
CA GLU A 244 -19.13 -0.95 11.32
C GLU A 244 -19.00 0.44 10.67
N PHE A 245 -18.07 0.62 9.73
CA PHE A 245 -18.06 1.78 8.82
C PHE A 245 -19.12 1.67 7.70
N GLY A 246 -20.02 0.69 7.74
CA GLY A 246 -21.11 0.55 6.78
C GLY A 246 -20.72 -0.06 5.44
N PHE A 247 -19.51 -0.62 5.30
CA PHE A 247 -19.08 -1.30 4.07
C PHE A 247 -19.47 -2.78 4.07
N ASN A 248 -19.78 -3.30 2.89
CA ASN A 248 -19.79 -4.74 2.68
C ASN A 248 -18.34 -5.25 2.50
N TYR A 249 -17.82 -5.98 3.48
CA TYR A 249 -16.45 -6.47 3.48
C TYR A 249 -16.31 -7.84 2.79
N ILE A 250 -15.39 -7.93 1.83
CA ILE A 250 -15.15 -9.13 1.02
C ILE A 250 -13.64 -9.45 1.07
N GLY A 251 -13.30 -10.68 1.48
CA GLY A 251 -11.92 -11.17 1.53
C GLY A 251 -11.45 -11.60 2.93
N PRO A 252 -10.14 -11.77 3.16
CA PRO A 252 -9.06 -11.55 2.20
C PRO A 252 -8.98 -12.65 1.11
N ILE A 253 -8.72 -12.22 -0.14
CA ILE A 253 -8.46 -13.11 -1.29
C ILE A 253 -7.00 -13.02 -1.76
N ASP A 254 -6.52 -14.03 -2.48
CA ASP A 254 -5.18 -14.04 -3.08
C ASP A 254 -5.14 -13.11 -4.31
N GLY A 255 -4.38 -12.02 -4.19
CA GLY A 255 -4.19 -11.01 -5.24
C GLY A 255 -3.28 -11.44 -6.38
N HIS A 256 -2.77 -12.68 -6.38
CA HIS A 256 -2.01 -13.25 -7.48
C HIS A 256 -2.71 -14.43 -8.14
N HIS A 257 -3.93 -14.78 -7.69
CA HIS A 257 -4.75 -15.80 -8.33
C HIS A 257 -5.77 -15.12 -9.25
N MET A 258 -5.42 -14.99 -10.54
CA MET A 258 -6.19 -14.23 -11.52
C MET A 258 -7.67 -14.68 -11.62
N PRO A 259 -8.01 -15.99 -11.66
CA PRO A 259 -9.41 -16.41 -11.76
C PRO A 259 -10.26 -15.93 -10.58
N THR A 260 -9.74 -16.03 -9.36
CA THR A 260 -10.44 -15.55 -8.15
C THR A 260 -10.60 -14.04 -8.15
N LEU A 261 -9.58 -13.29 -8.59
CA LEU A 261 -9.68 -11.84 -8.71
C LEU A 261 -10.76 -11.42 -9.70
N ILE A 262 -10.77 -12.01 -10.89
CA ILE A 262 -11.74 -11.72 -11.94
C ILE A 262 -13.16 -12.05 -11.47
N GLU A 263 -13.39 -13.24 -10.91
CA GLU A 263 -14.69 -13.65 -10.40
C GLU A 263 -15.17 -12.72 -9.27
N THR A 264 -14.30 -12.42 -8.30
CA THR A 264 -14.66 -11.60 -7.14
C THR A 264 -14.97 -10.16 -7.56
N ILE A 265 -14.11 -9.55 -8.39
CA ILE A 265 -14.29 -8.16 -8.83
C ILE A 265 -15.53 -8.03 -9.72
N ARG A 266 -15.80 -9.03 -10.59
CA ARG A 266 -17.03 -9.10 -11.38
C ARG A 266 -18.27 -9.16 -10.51
N ASN A 267 -18.28 -10.00 -9.48
CA ASN A 267 -19.41 -10.09 -8.57
C ASN A 267 -19.65 -8.77 -7.82
N ILE A 268 -18.58 -8.10 -7.39
CA ILE A 268 -18.63 -6.80 -6.72
C ILE A 268 -19.14 -5.69 -7.63
N HIS A 269 -18.77 -5.72 -8.92
CA HIS A 269 -19.19 -4.73 -9.90
C HIS A 269 -20.72 -4.59 -10.00
N GLU A 270 -21.44 -5.72 -9.83
CA GLU A 270 -22.90 -5.79 -9.85
C GLU A 270 -23.57 -5.35 -8.54
N LEU A 271 -22.81 -5.14 -7.46
CA LEU A 271 -23.34 -4.72 -6.17
C LEU A 271 -23.53 -3.21 -6.09
N ASP A 272 -24.54 -2.80 -5.32
CA ASP A 272 -24.77 -1.42 -4.91
C ASP A 272 -24.20 -1.15 -3.51
N GLY A 273 -24.03 0.13 -3.22
CA GLY A 273 -23.53 0.64 -1.95
C GLY A 273 -22.00 0.55 -1.80
N PRO A 274 -21.50 0.89 -0.60
CA PRO A 274 -20.07 0.87 -0.31
C PRO A 274 -19.54 -0.56 -0.16
N GLN A 275 -18.55 -0.91 -0.98
CA GLN A 275 -17.92 -2.22 -1.05
C GLN A 275 -16.45 -2.12 -0.61
N PHE A 276 -15.98 -3.10 0.16
CA PHE A 276 -14.58 -3.15 0.62
C PHE A 276 -13.98 -4.51 0.25
N LEU A 277 -13.04 -4.53 -0.70
CA LEU A 277 -12.34 -5.74 -1.11
C LEU A 277 -10.93 -5.78 -0.51
N HIS A 278 -10.65 -6.83 0.24
CA HIS A 278 -9.33 -7.07 0.81
C HIS A 278 -8.54 -8.06 -0.06
N VAL A 279 -7.47 -7.59 -0.67
CA VAL A 279 -6.60 -8.35 -1.57
C VAL A 279 -5.20 -8.48 -0.97
N ILE A 280 -4.72 -9.71 -0.83
CA ILE A 280 -3.37 -10.00 -0.32
C ILE A 280 -2.41 -10.12 -1.49
N THR A 281 -1.37 -9.28 -1.52
CA THR A 281 -0.31 -9.34 -2.53
C THR A 281 1.06 -9.49 -1.89
N ARG A 282 2.07 -9.72 -2.73
CA ARG A 282 3.47 -9.77 -2.35
C ARG A 282 4.24 -8.67 -3.05
N LYS A 283 4.81 -7.76 -2.28
CA LYS A 283 5.69 -6.72 -2.82
C LYS A 283 6.90 -7.38 -3.51
N GLY A 284 7.16 -6.98 -4.75
CA GLY A 284 8.21 -7.58 -5.60
C GLY A 284 7.84 -8.90 -6.29
N LYS A 285 6.56 -9.31 -6.28
CA LYS A 285 6.09 -10.60 -6.81
C LYS A 285 6.70 -10.93 -8.18
N GLY A 286 7.25 -12.14 -8.29
CA GLY A 286 7.87 -12.66 -9.52
C GLY A 286 9.35 -12.33 -9.64
N TYR A 287 9.94 -11.62 -8.67
CA TYR A 287 11.36 -11.36 -8.60
C TYR A 287 11.92 -11.68 -7.22
N ALA A 288 12.47 -12.89 -7.06
CA ALA A 288 12.89 -13.43 -5.77
C ALA A 288 13.79 -12.49 -4.93
N PRO A 289 14.74 -11.72 -5.50
CA PRO A 289 15.51 -10.74 -4.73
C PRO A 289 14.66 -9.60 -4.15
N ALA A 290 13.67 -9.09 -4.90
CA ALA A 290 12.77 -8.04 -4.39
C ALA A 290 11.73 -8.59 -3.40
N GLU A 291 11.32 -9.84 -3.58
CA GLU A 291 10.45 -10.51 -2.61
C GLU A 291 11.16 -10.81 -1.27
N ALA A 292 12.48 -11.01 -1.31
CA ALA A 292 13.30 -11.27 -0.12
C ALA A 292 13.71 -9.99 0.61
N ASP A 293 13.90 -8.88 -0.11
CA ASP A 293 14.27 -7.57 0.46
C ASP A 293 13.41 -6.42 -0.14
N PRO A 294 12.12 -6.35 0.22
CA PRO A 294 11.18 -5.39 -0.36
C PRO A 294 11.51 -3.93 -0.02
N VAL A 295 12.26 -3.68 1.06
CA VAL A 295 12.71 -2.35 1.45
C VAL A 295 13.79 -1.87 0.48
N LYS A 296 14.83 -2.69 0.26
CA LYS A 296 15.94 -2.36 -0.65
C LYS A 296 15.48 -2.16 -2.09
N TYR A 297 14.49 -2.92 -2.52
CA TYR A 297 13.94 -2.85 -3.88
C TYR A 297 12.72 -1.91 -4.02
N HIS A 298 12.30 -1.20 -2.96
CA HIS A 298 11.16 -0.29 -3.01
C HIS A 298 11.34 0.81 -4.06
N ALA A 299 12.51 1.45 -4.07
CA ALA A 299 12.91 2.44 -5.07
C ALA A 299 14.34 2.16 -5.52
N VAL A 300 14.49 1.57 -6.71
CA VAL A 300 15.82 1.28 -7.23
C VAL A 300 16.38 2.55 -7.88
N SER A 301 17.52 3.01 -7.38
CA SER A 301 18.20 4.22 -7.86
C SER A 301 19.34 3.94 -8.85
N LYS A 302 19.69 2.66 -9.07
CA LYS A 302 20.80 2.24 -9.93
C LYS A 302 20.38 1.03 -10.77
N PRO A 303 20.86 0.93 -12.03
CA PRO A 303 20.72 -0.29 -12.81
C PRO A 303 21.13 -1.53 -12.00
N PHE A 304 20.36 -2.60 -12.11
CA PHE A 304 20.64 -3.89 -11.48
C PHE A 304 20.56 -4.99 -12.53
N ASP A 305 21.25 -6.10 -12.30
CA ASP A 305 21.14 -7.24 -13.20
C ASP A 305 19.95 -8.10 -12.75
N PRO A 306 18.93 -8.36 -13.60
CA PRO A 306 17.80 -9.23 -13.24
C PRO A 306 18.22 -10.61 -12.75
N LYS A 307 19.36 -11.15 -13.19
CA LYS A 307 19.87 -12.45 -12.74
C LYS A 307 20.68 -12.36 -11.45
N GLN A 308 21.41 -11.27 -11.22
CA GLN A 308 22.34 -11.14 -10.09
C GLN A 308 21.85 -10.25 -8.95
N GLY A 309 20.77 -9.49 -9.14
CA GLY A 309 20.30 -8.50 -8.18
C GLY A 309 21.04 -7.17 -8.26
N MET A 310 20.91 -6.36 -7.21
CA MET A 310 21.61 -5.08 -7.12
C MET A 310 23.12 -5.29 -7.11
N LEU A 311 23.80 -4.70 -8.09
CA LEU A 311 25.26 -4.79 -8.19
C LEU A 311 25.92 -3.95 -7.10
N PRO A 312 27.01 -4.45 -6.47
CA PRO A 312 27.73 -3.70 -5.45
C PRO A 312 28.29 -2.39 -6.00
N SER A 313 28.03 -1.29 -5.29
CA SER A 313 28.53 0.03 -5.63
C SER A 313 30.05 0.08 -5.45
N LYS A 314 30.82 0.22 -6.55
CA LYS A 314 32.29 0.35 -6.49
C LYS A 314 32.78 1.71 -5.93
N LYS A 315 31.89 2.67 -5.67
CA LYS A 315 32.22 3.98 -5.08
C LYS A 315 31.57 4.14 -3.71
N LYS A 316 32.34 4.61 -2.72
CA LYS A 316 31.81 5.11 -1.44
C LYS A 316 30.80 6.22 -1.75
N SER A 317 29.57 6.07 -1.26
CA SER A 317 28.58 7.14 -1.35
C SER A 317 29.04 8.33 -0.50
N LYS A 318 28.80 9.55 -0.98
CA LYS A 318 28.92 10.74 -0.14
C LYS A 318 27.87 10.63 0.98
N LEU A 319 28.18 11.18 2.15
CA LEU A 319 27.22 11.30 3.24
C LEU A 319 26.03 12.15 2.77
N THR A 320 24.83 11.71 3.13
CA THR A 320 23.59 12.48 2.92
C THR A 320 23.27 13.32 4.16
N TYR A 321 22.39 14.32 4.02
CA TYR A 321 21.89 15.05 5.18
C TYR A 321 21.19 14.13 6.19
N SER A 322 20.45 13.11 5.72
CA SER A 322 19.86 12.09 6.58
C SER A 322 20.94 11.36 7.40
N ASN A 323 22.09 11.02 6.79
CA ASN A 323 23.18 10.37 7.53
C ASN A 323 23.76 11.25 8.64
N ILE A 324 23.95 12.54 8.36
CA ILE A 324 24.44 13.49 9.35
C ILE A 324 23.43 13.64 10.50
N PHE A 325 22.14 13.73 10.18
CA PHE A 325 21.06 13.78 11.18
C PHE A 325 20.99 12.49 12.02
N GLY A 326 21.03 11.32 11.39
CA GLY A 326 21.03 10.02 12.06
C GLY A 326 22.21 9.83 13.00
N GLU A 327 23.38 10.35 12.63
CA GLU A 327 24.53 10.41 13.52
C GLU A 327 24.28 11.30 14.74
N TRP A 328 23.89 12.55 14.48
CA TRP A 328 23.63 13.55 15.52
C TRP A 328 22.56 13.09 16.53
N ILE A 329 21.44 12.55 16.07
CA ILE A 329 20.32 12.20 16.96
C ILE A 329 20.71 11.08 17.91
N CYS A 330 21.51 10.10 17.47
CA CYS A 330 22.01 9.06 18.36
C CYS A 330 23.00 9.64 19.39
N ASP A 331 23.90 10.52 18.96
CA ASP A 331 24.88 11.14 19.85
C ASP A 331 24.18 11.96 20.93
N MET A 332 23.15 12.73 20.56
CA MET A 332 22.33 13.49 21.50
C MET A 332 21.52 12.58 22.44
N ALA A 333 21.01 11.45 21.94
CA ALA A 333 20.27 10.50 22.78
C ALA A 333 21.14 9.84 23.85
N ARG A 334 22.46 9.69 23.60
CA ARG A 334 23.42 9.20 24.62
C ARG A 334 23.66 10.24 25.72
N LEU A 335 23.52 11.52 25.39
CA LEU A 335 23.74 12.64 26.32
C LEU A 335 22.49 12.99 27.13
N ASP A 336 21.29 12.89 26.56
CA ASP A 336 20.04 13.20 27.25
C ASP A 336 19.07 12.00 27.22
N PRO A 337 18.79 11.36 28.36
CA PRO A 337 17.86 10.21 28.42
C PRO A 337 16.42 10.59 28.02
N ARG A 338 16.06 11.88 28.06
CA ARG A 338 14.71 12.37 27.72
C ARG A 338 14.47 12.53 26.22
N LEU A 339 15.53 12.46 25.40
CA LEU A 339 15.39 12.60 23.95
C LEU A 339 14.69 11.37 23.39
N VAL A 340 13.63 11.60 22.63
CA VAL A 340 12.90 10.55 21.89
C VAL A 340 12.82 10.92 20.41
N ALA A 341 12.86 9.93 19.53
CA ALA A 341 12.75 10.11 18.09
C ALA A 341 11.39 9.62 17.60
N ILE A 342 10.68 10.46 16.86
CA ILE A 342 9.39 10.13 16.26
C ILE A 342 9.51 10.25 14.74
N THR A 343 8.95 9.30 13.99
CA THR A 343 8.88 9.39 12.53
C THR A 343 7.55 8.85 12.00
N PRO A 344 6.92 9.50 11.01
CA PRO A 344 5.75 8.95 10.34
C PRO A 344 6.16 8.04 9.18
N ALA A 345 6.43 6.75 9.45
CA ALA A 345 6.80 5.72 8.46
C ALA A 345 8.06 6.01 7.60
N MET A 346 8.93 6.93 8.03
CA MET A 346 10.11 7.37 7.26
C MET A 346 11.43 6.99 7.94
N ARG A 347 11.49 5.80 8.57
CA ARG A 347 12.67 5.29 9.28
C ARG A 347 13.94 5.30 8.44
N GLU A 348 13.91 4.69 7.26
CA GLU A 348 15.08 4.61 6.38
C GLU A 348 15.40 5.96 5.73
N GLY A 349 14.37 6.72 5.33
CA GLY A 349 14.54 8.03 4.69
C GLY A 349 15.18 9.07 5.61
N SER A 350 14.86 9.00 6.90
CA SER A 350 15.38 9.88 7.94
C SER A 350 16.61 9.31 8.67
N ASP A 351 17.13 8.16 8.21
CA ASP A 351 18.27 7.44 8.80
C ASP A 351 18.16 7.15 10.31
N LEU A 352 16.99 6.73 10.76
CA LEU A 352 16.72 6.38 12.16
C LEU A 352 16.97 4.90 12.49
N ILE A 353 17.50 4.12 11.55
CA ILE A 353 17.73 2.67 11.69
C ILE A 353 18.64 2.35 12.87
N ARG A 354 19.68 3.16 13.09
CA ARG A 354 20.59 2.97 14.22
C ARG A 354 19.94 3.38 15.54
N PHE A 355 19.18 4.49 15.53
CA PHE A 355 18.48 4.99 16.70
C PHE A 355 17.47 3.96 17.24
N GLU A 356 16.65 3.37 16.35
CA GLU A 356 15.70 2.29 16.70
C GLU A 356 16.40 1.11 17.39
N LYS A 357 17.59 0.71 16.91
CA LYS A 357 18.34 -0.42 17.47
C LYS A 357 19.01 -0.11 18.81
N GLU A 358 19.59 1.08 18.94
CA GLU A 358 20.29 1.49 20.15
C GLU A 358 19.34 1.96 21.26
N PHE A 359 18.19 2.54 20.90
CA PHE A 359 17.23 3.15 21.81
C PHE A 359 15.78 2.75 21.49
N PRO A 360 15.44 1.45 21.50
CA PRO A 360 14.14 0.95 21.06
C PRO A 360 12.97 1.57 21.84
N ASP A 361 13.12 1.75 23.17
CA ASP A 361 12.07 2.33 24.02
C ASP A 361 11.88 3.85 23.84
N ARG A 362 12.74 4.50 23.02
CA ARG A 362 12.71 5.94 22.74
C ARG A 362 12.45 6.24 21.26
N TYR A 363 12.18 5.22 20.46
CA TYR A 363 11.87 5.31 19.05
C TYR A 363 10.38 5.04 18.81
N PHE A 364 9.71 5.95 18.11
CA PHE A 364 8.28 5.86 17.83
C PHE A 364 8.04 6.02 16.32
N ASP A 365 7.57 4.95 15.68
CA ASP A 365 7.03 5.00 14.32
C ASP A 365 5.51 5.07 14.41
N VAL A 366 4.94 6.17 13.92
CA VAL A 366 3.49 6.40 13.98
C VAL A 366 2.76 6.00 12.69
N ALA A 367 3.41 5.21 11.83
CA ALA A 367 2.93 4.90 10.48
C ALA A 367 2.72 6.18 9.64
N ILE A 368 1.85 6.16 8.61
CA ILE A 368 1.60 7.32 7.75
C ILE A 368 0.60 8.25 8.46
N ALA A 369 1.01 8.87 9.56
CA ALA A 369 0.16 9.72 10.38
C ALA A 369 0.90 10.99 10.83
N GLU A 370 1.16 11.90 9.89
CA GLU A 370 1.94 13.11 10.15
C GLU A 370 1.29 14.02 11.20
N GLN A 371 -0.03 14.22 11.15
CA GLN A 371 -0.75 14.98 12.18
C GLN A 371 -0.51 14.38 13.57
N HIS A 372 -0.68 13.06 13.67
CA HIS A 372 -0.48 12.34 14.92
C HIS A 372 0.95 12.45 15.43
N SER A 373 1.97 12.37 14.55
CA SER A 373 3.37 12.48 14.96
C SER A 373 3.68 13.79 15.69
N ILE A 374 3.04 14.89 15.27
CA ILE A 374 3.25 16.23 15.82
C ILE A 374 2.52 16.39 17.14
N THR A 375 1.23 16.03 17.22
CA THR A 375 0.46 16.13 18.47
C THR A 375 0.99 15.15 19.52
N LEU A 376 1.47 13.96 19.11
CA LEU A 376 2.16 13.01 19.99
C LEU A 376 3.41 13.64 20.61
N ALA A 377 4.24 14.28 19.79
CA ALA A 377 5.41 15.02 20.25
C ALA A 377 5.00 16.12 21.24
N ALA A 378 3.97 16.91 20.93
CA ALA A 378 3.45 17.94 21.84
C ALA A 378 3.10 17.34 23.22
N GLY A 379 2.34 16.25 23.25
CA GLY A 379 1.99 15.55 24.49
C GLY A 379 3.22 15.04 25.27
N MET A 380 4.20 14.45 24.57
CA MET A 380 5.46 14.02 25.20
C MET A 380 6.25 15.20 25.79
N ALA A 381 6.27 16.35 25.11
CA ALA A 381 6.94 17.55 25.58
C ALA A 381 6.28 18.14 26.83
N CYS A 382 4.95 18.08 26.94
CA CYS A 382 4.22 18.48 28.15
C CYS A 382 4.66 17.69 29.39
N GLU A 383 5.01 16.41 29.22
CA GLU A 383 5.47 15.51 30.29
C GLU A 383 7.01 15.52 30.47
N GLY A 384 7.70 16.52 29.91
CA GLY A 384 9.12 16.77 30.14
C GLY A 384 10.09 15.92 29.29
N LEU A 385 9.59 15.18 28.29
CA LEU A 385 10.43 14.57 27.26
C LEU A 385 10.91 15.63 26.24
N LYS A 386 11.90 15.26 25.43
CA LYS A 386 12.46 16.10 24.35
C LYS A 386 12.29 15.41 23.00
N PRO A 387 11.09 15.47 22.41
CA PRO A 387 10.80 14.80 21.16
C PRO A 387 11.48 15.47 19.96
N VAL A 388 12.01 14.66 19.05
CA VAL A 388 12.47 15.09 17.73
C VAL A 388 11.62 14.38 16.68
N VAL A 389 10.81 15.14 15.95
CA VAL A 389 9.99 14.62 14.85
C VAL A 389 10.80 14.68 13.55
N ALA A 390 11.25 13.53 13.06
CA ALA A 390 11.95 13.40 11.79
C ALA A 390 10.93 13.22 10.65
N ILE A 391 10.67 14.30 9.93
CA ILE A 391 9.62 14.39 8.90
C ILE A 391 10.12 15.16 7.68
N TYR A 392 9.71 14.73 6.48
CA TYR A 392 10.06 15.43 5.26
C TYR A 392 9.25 16.72 5.12
N SER A 393 9.84 17.76 4.55
CA SER A 393 9.17 19.06 4.37
C SER A 393 7.83 18.95 3.63
N THR A 394 7.72 18.10 2.61
CA THR A 394 6.46 17.90 1.87
C THR A 394 5.39 17.21 2.72
N PHE A 395 5.77 16.33 3.64
CA PHE A 395 4.83 15.61 4.52
C PHE A 395 4.44 16.43 5.73
N LEU A 396 5.31 17.32 6.23
CA LEU A 396 4.97 18.27 7.30
C LEU A 396 3.74 19.13 6.95
N GLN A 397 3.48 19.37 5.67
CA GLN A 397 2.27 20.08 5.21
C GLN A 397 0.98 19.43 5.72
N ARG A 398 0.95 18.10 5.92
CA ARG A 398 -0.21 17.38 6.47
C ARG A 398 -0.48 17.71 7.94
N GLY A 399 0.56 18.00 8.70
CA GLY A 399 0.48 18.34 10.12
C GLY A 399 0.59 19.84 10.42
N TYR A 400 0.31 20.69 9.43
CA TYR A 400 0.46 22.15 9.56
C TYR A 400 -0.37 22.73 10.71
N ASP A 401 -1.62 22.28 10.86
CA ASP A 401 -2.51 22.73 11.93
C ASP A 401 -2.00 22.29 13.30
N GLN A 402 -1.57 21.02 13.44
CA GLN A 402 -1.02 20.47 14.67
C GLN A 402 0.28 21.18 15.08
N LEU A 403 1.13 21.55 14.11
CA LEU A 403 2.34 22.32 14.39
C LEU A 403 2.01 23.68 15.00
N ILE A 404 0.99 24.37 14.47
CA ILE A 404 0.59 25.69 14.98
C ILE A 404 -0.14 25.58 16.31
N ASN A 405 -1.22 24.80 16.35
CA ASN A 405 -2.12 24.76 17.49
C ASN A 405 -1.58 23.93 18.65
N ASP A 406 -1.00 22.77 18.36
CA ASP A 406 -0.62 21.83 19.41
C ASP A 406 0.80 22.10 19.92
N VAL A 407 1.68 22.68 19.11
CA VAL A 407 3.08 22.97 19.49
C VAL A 407 3.31 24.46 19.73
N ILE A 408 3.18 25.29 18.68
CA ILE A 408 3.61 26.70 18.73
C ILE A 408 2.78 27.52 19.72
N ASN A 409 1.45 27.42 19.67
CA ASN A 409 0.57 28.18 20.57
C ASN A 409 0.79 27.81 22.04
N GLN A 410 1.19 26.56 22.31
CA GLN A 410 1.51 26.06 23.64
C GLN A 410 2.96 26.35 24.05
N LYS A 411 3.79 26.93 23.16
CA LYS A 411 5.21 27.25 23.37
C LYS A 411 6.04 26.03 23.79
N LEU A 412 5.71 24.87 23.21
CA LEU A 412 6.41 23.62 23.52
C LEU A 412 7.78 23.56 22.82
N PRO A 413 8.78 22.90 23.45
CA PRO A 413 10.14 22.79 22.94
C PRO A 413 10.29 21.95 21.67
#